data_AF-A0A9E5V9Y8-F1
#
_entry.id   AF-A0A9E5V9Y8-F1
#
_cell.length_a   1.000
_cell.length_b   1.000
_cell.length_c   1.000
_cell.angle_alpha   90.00
_cell.angle_beta   90.00
_cell.angle_gamma   90.00
#
_symmetry.space_group_name_H-M   'P 1'
#
loop_
_entity.id
_entity.type
_entity.pdbx_description
1 polymer ?
#
loop_
_entity_poly.entity_id
_entity_poly.type
_entity_poly.pdbx_seq_one_letter_code
_entity_poly.pdbx_strand_id
1 'polypeptide(L)'
;MSKPQIETMPLEENVRLNITISRYNLQRLKYWAAISGKTPSAYASQIISARLEVNFDLINQQLEDLAQSQGMTLADLKELLDNQDSK
;
A
#
# COMPACT_ATOMS: atom_id res chain seq x y z
N MET A 1 44.66 2.12 0.35
CA MET A 1 43.65 1.11 0.75
C MET A 1 42.29 1.80 0.71
N SER A 2 41.49 1.54 -0.33
CA SER A 2 40.16 2.14 -0.49
C SER A 2 39.15 1.43 0.40
N LYS A 3 38.40 2.19 1.21
CA LYS A 3 37.34 1.65 2.06
C LYS A 3 36.23 1.07 1.18
N PRO A 4 35.67 -0.12 1.49
CA PRO A 4 34.52 -0.64 0.77
C PRO A 4 33.31 0.26 1.02
N GLN A 5 32.68 0.71 -0.06
CA GLN A 5 31.37 1.33 -0.01
C GLN A 5 30.36 0.24 0.37
N ILE A 6 29.80 0.34 1.57
CA ILE A 6 28.69 -0.52 1.99
C ILE A 6 27.46 0.04 1.27
N GLU A 7 27.01 -0.64 0.22
CA GLU A 7 25.66 -0.43 -0.32
C GLU A 7 24.67 -0.71 0.81
N THR A 8 24.18 0.33 1.46
CA THR A 8 23.03 0.23 2.32
C THR A 8 21.82 0.00 1.42
N MET A 9 21.34 -1.25 1.38
CA MET A 9 20.01 -1.54 0.82
C MET A 9 19.02 -0.57 1.48
N PRO A 10 18.11 0.04 0.71
CA PRO A 10 17.09 0.91 1.28
C PRO A 10 16.37 0.13 2.37
N LEU A 11 16.27 0.70 3.57
CA LEU A 11 15.52 0.10 4.67
C LEU A 11 14.12 -0.22 4.11
N GLU A 12 13.64 -1.45 4.28
CA GLU A 12 12.23 -1.73 4.00
C GLU A 12 11.38 -0.86 4.92
N GLU A 13 10.87 0.25 4.37
CA GLU A 13 10.02 1.19 5.09
C GLU A 13 8.66 0.51 5.31
N ASN A 14 8.52 -0.06 6.50
CA ASN A 14 7.30 -0.72 6.91
C ASN A 14 6.28 0.34 7.37
N VAL A 15 5.30 0.63 6.50
CA VAL A 15 4.17 1.51 6.84
C VAL A 15 3.12 0.73 7.62
N ARG A 16 2.62 1.31 8.73
CA ARG A 16 1.54 0.73 9.54
C ARG A 16 0.23 1.47 9.28
N LEU A 17 -0.75 0.75 8.75
CA LEU A 17 -2.11 1.26 8.57
C LEU A 17 -3.02 0.82 9.73
N ASN A 18 -3.68 1.78 10.37
CA ASN A 18 -4.74 1.49 11.34
C ASN A 18 -6.08 1.43 10.62
N ILE A 19 -6.67 0.23 10.56
CA ILE A 19 -7.95 0.01 9.87
C ILE A 19 -9.09 -0.24 10.87
N THR A 20 -10.26 0.32 10.57
CA THR A 20 -11.49 0.01 11.31
C THR A 20 -12.36 -0.92 10.48
N ILE A 21 -12.72 -2.07 11.05
CA ILE A 21 -13.63 -3.04 10.41
C ILE A 21 -14.75 -3.43 11.36
N SER A 22 -15.89 -3.85 10.81
CA SER A 22 -17.00 -4.35 11.62
C SER A 22 -16.59 -5.60 12.41
N ARG A 23 -17.22 -5.79 13.58
CA ARG A 23 -17.03 -7.00 14.39
C ARG A 23 -17.36 -8.28 13.59
N TYR A 24 -18.38 -8.21 12.74
CA TYR A 24 -18.78 -9.31 11.86
C TYR A 24 -17.64 -9.70 10.91
N ASN A 25 -17.01 -8.74 10.25
CA ASN A 25 -15.91 -8.97 9.32
C ASN A 25 -14.66 -9.47 10.05
N LEU A 26 -14.33 -8.91 11.22
CA LEU A 26 -13.21 -9.37 12.04
C LEU A 26 -13.35 -10.85 12.41
N GLN A 27 -14.55 -11.32 12.71
CA GLN A 27 -14.79 -12.73 13.01
C GLN A 27 -14.49 -13.64 11.81
N ARG A 28 -14.89 -13.25 10.58
CA ARG A 28 -14.62 -14.03 9.36
C ARG A 28 -13.14 -14.02 9.01
N LEU A 29 -12.49 -12.86 9.16
CA LEU A 29 -11.04 -12.74 9.01
C LEU A 29 -10.30 -13.69 9.95
N LYS A 30 -10.72 -13.79 11.22
CA LYS A 30 -10.12 -14.73 12.18
C LYS A 30 -10.24 -16.18 11.73
N TYR A 31 -11.41 -16.60 11.26
CA TYR A 31 -11.61 -17.97 10.76
C TYR A 31 -10.72 -18.25 9.55
N TRP A 32 -10.69 -17.31 8.61
CA TRP A 32 -9.95 -17.50 7.37
C TRP A 32 -8.43 -17.49 7.58
N ALA A 33 -7.96 -16.62 8.47
CA ALA A 33 -6.56 -16.60 8.89
C ALA A 33 -6.15 -17.91 9.57
N ALA A 34 -7.01 -18.46 10.45
CA ALA A 34 -6.77 -19.74 11.11
C ALA A 34 -6.68 -20.91 10.11
N ILE A 35 -7.59 -20.98 9.13
CA ILE A 35 -7.55 -21.98 8.04
C ILE A 35 -6.23 -21.89 7.27
N SER A 36 -5.71 -20.67 7.08
CA SER A 36 -4.50 -20.40 6.30
C SER A 36 -3.20 -20.46 7.12
N GLY A 37 -3.27 -20.79 8.42
CA GLY A 37 -2.11 -20.82 9.32
C GLY A 37 -1.45 -19.46 9.57
N LYS A 38 -2.20 -18.35 9.44
CA LYS A 38 -1.69 -16.98 9.57
C LYS A 38 -2.39 -16.24 10.71
N THR A 39 -1.75 -15.18 11.22
CA THR A 39 -2.42 -14.27 12.15
C THR A 39 -3.45 -13.42 11.39
N PRO A 40 -4.53 -12.95 12.05
CA PRO A 40 -5.53 -12.10 11.39
C PRO A 40 -4.94 -10.84 10.76
N SER A 41 -3.95 -10.21 11.41
CA SER A 41 -3.27 -9.02 10.89
C SER A 41 -2.43 -9.31 9.65
N ALA A 42 -1.63 -10.38 9.67
CA ALA A 42 -0.83 -10.78 8.51
C ALA A 42 -1.74 -11.16 7.33
N TYR A 43 -2.85 -11.84 7.60
CA TYR A 43 -3.80 -12.21 6.56
C TYR A 43 -4.55 -11.00 5.98
N ALA A 44 -4.94 -10.05 6.82
CA ALA A 44 -5.52 -8.78 6.36
C ALA A 44 -4.55 -8.00 5.47
N SER A 45 -3.28 -7.88 5.90
CA SER A 45 -2.23 -7.24 5.11
C SER A 45 -2.10 -7.89 3.72
N GLN A 46 -1.99 -9.23 3.68
CA GLN A 46 -1.93 -9.96 2.42
C GLN A 46 -3.15 -9.72 1.53
N ILE A 47 -4.36 -9.71 2.09
CA ILE A 47 -5.58 -9.44 1.32
C ILE A 47 -5.53 -8.03 0.71
N ILE A 48 -5.11 -7.03 1.48
CA ILE A 48 -5.02 -5.64 1.01
C ILE A 48 -3.96 -5.53 -0.10
N SER A 49 -2.76 -6.07 0.11
CA SER A 49 -1.69 -6.08 -0.91
C SER A 49 -2.15 -6.73 -2.21
N ALA A 50 -2.71 -7.95 -2.13
CA ALA A 50 -3.21 -8.66 -3.31
C ALA A 50 -4.33 -7.87 -4.01
N ARG A 51 -5.19 -7.17 -3.27
CA ARG A 51 -6.24 -6.33 -3.85
C ARG A 51 -5.71 -5.07 -4.52
N LEU A 52 -4.64 -4.47 -4.00
CA LEU A 52 -3.98 -3.35 -4.65
C LEU A 52 -3.32 -3.80 -5.95
N GLU A 53 -2.52 -4.86 -5.90
CA GLU A 53 -1.77 -5.39 -7.03
C GLU A 53 -2.67 -5.73 -8.23
N VAL A 54 -3.79 -6.42 -8.00
CA VAL A 54 -4.72 -6.77 -9.09
C VAL A 54 -5.45 -5.55 -9.67
N ASN A 55 -5.35 -4.37 -9.05
CA ASN A 55 -5.97 -3.13 -9.52
C ASN A 55 -4.94 -2.08 -9.95
N PHE A 56 -3.64 -2.39 -10.03
CA PHE A 56 -2.63 -1.38 -10.39
C PHE A 56 -2.89 -0.72 -11.74
N ASP A 57 -3.30 -1.47 -12.77
CA ASP A 57 -3.61 -0.89 -14.09
C ASP A 57 -4.76 0.11 -14.01
N LEU A 58 -5.84 -0.24 -13.28
CA LEU A 58 -6.98 0.64 -13.06
C LEU A 58 -6.59 1.88 -12.26
N ILE A 59 -5.81 1.71 -11.19
CA ILE A 59 -5.32 2.82 -10.36
C ILE A 59 -4.47 3.78 -11.20
N ASN A 60 -3.57 3.25 -12.03
CA ASN A 60 -2.72 4.05 -12.91
C ASN A 60 -3.55 4.82 -13.94
N GLN A 61 -4.52 4.16 -14.57
CA GLN A 61 -5.43 4.84 -15.50
C GLN A 61 -6.22 5.96 -14.81
N GLN A 62 -6.76 5.70 -13.63
CA GLN A 62 -7.50 6.70 -12.86
C GLN A 62 -6.63 7.89 -12.44
N LEU A 63 -5.35 7.66 -12.15
CA LEU A 63 -4.41 8.75 -11.87
C LEU A 63 -4.14 9.61 -13.12
N GLU A 64 -4.01 8.99 -14.30
CA GLU A 64 -3.86 9.71 -15.56
C GLU A 64 -5.10 10.56 -15.88
N ASP A 65 -6.29 9.96 -15.77
CA ASP A 65 -7.57 10.66 -15.98
C ASP A 65 -7.73 11.84 -15.00
N LEU A 66 -7.36 11.63 -13.74
CA LEU A 66 -7.42 12.67 -12.72
C LEU A 66 -6.46 13.82 -13.04
N ALA A 67 -5.22 13.52 -13.42
CA ALA A 67 -4.22 14.52 -13.79
C ALA A 67 -4.70 15.38 -14.97
N GLN A 68 -5.23 14.72 -16.02
CA GLN A 68 -5.81 15.40 -17.18
C GLN A 68 -6.99 16.29 -16.78
N SER A 69 -7.89 15.80 -15.92
CA SER A 69 -9.07 16.57 -15.48
C SER A 69 -8.70 17.84 -14.70
N GLN A 70 -7.54 17.82 -14.04
CA GLN A 70 -7.01 18.95 -13.26
C GLN A 70 -6.02 19.82 -14.06
N GLY A 71 -5.73 19.49 -15.32
CA GLY A 71 -4.80 20.23 -16.16
C GLY A 71 -3.33 20.17 -15.70
N MET A 72 -2.95 19.12 -14.97
CA MET A 72 -1.59 18.91 -14.46
C MET A 72 -0.96 17.65 -15.05
N THR A 73 0.36 17.51 -14.91
CA THR A 73 1.03 16.26 -15.32
C THR A 73 0.79 15.17 -14.27
N LEU A 74 0.90 13.91 -14.70
CA LEU A 74 0.84 12.77 -13.78
C LEU A 74 1.92 12.85 -12.68
N ALA A 75 3.09 13.40 -13.01
CA ALA A 75 4.18 13.57 -12.05
C ALA A 75 3.81 14.58 -10.96
N ASP A 76 3.27 15.74 -11.34
CA ASP A 76 2.85 16.78 -10.40
C ASP A 76 1.72 16.28 -9.48
N LEU A 77 0.78 15.51 -10.04
CA LEU A 77 -0.30 14.91 -9.25
C LEU A 77 0.25 13.94 -8.20
N LYS A 78 1.21 13.07 -8.58
CA LYS A 78 1.82 12.12 -7.64
C LYS A 78 2.56 12.83 -6.52
N GLU A 79 3.39 13.83 -6.86
CA GLU A 79 4.09 14.64 -5.87
C GLU A 79 3.11 15.34 -4.91
N LEU A 80 2.00 15.86 -5.43
CA LEU A 80 0.96 16.48 -4.61
C LEU A 80 0.36 15.47 -3.63
N LEU A 81 0.03 14.26 -4.07
CA LEU A 81 -0.58 13.21 -3.24
C LEU A 81 0.40 12.68 -2.19
N ASP A 82 1.65 12.44 -2.56
CA ASP A 82 2.69 11.93 -1.65
C ASP A 82 2.97 12.92 -0.50
N ASN A 83 2.83 14.23 -0.76
CA ASN A 83 3.02 15.27 0.24
C ASN A 83 1.81 15.51 1.16
N GLN A 84 0.62 14.95 0.86
CA GLN A 84 -0.56 15.11 1.72
C GLN A 84 -0.47 14.31 3.02
N ASP A 85 0.26 13.18 3.01
CA ASP A 85 0.41 12.29 4.17
C ASP A 85 1.46 12.77 5.20
N SER A 86 2.11 13.92 4.95
CA SER A 86 3.18 14.48 5.80
C SER A 86 2.70 15.47 6.89
N LYS A 87 1.42 15.43 7.30
CA LYS A 87 0.85 16.34 8.32
C LYS A 87 0.35 15.64 9.57
#